data_AF-A0A6J3CF78-F1
#
_entry.id   AF-A0A6J3CF78-F1
#
_cell.length_a   1.000
_cell.length_b   1.000
_cell.length_c   1.000
_cell.angle_alpha   90.00
_cell.angle_beta   90.00
_cell.angle_gamma   90.00
#
_symmetry.space_group_name_H-M   'P 1'
#
loop_
_entity.id
_entity.type
_entity.pdbx_description
1 polymer ?
#
loop_
_entity_poly.entity_id
_entity_poly.type
_entity_poly.pdbx_seq_one_letter_code
_entity_poly.pdbx_strand_id
1 'polypeptide(L)'
;MVSPVPGDSPTACLHGDFYTAFVNRYKNEFGFTLSDRDVIVDDIRVRAVAVSQVPEEVAPPSGKGIKPVPEKTTKVYFEGGYQDTAIYQLEKLRPEQQIFGPAIIMDSLSTILIEPDCRADITKYGDIRITVGTGQPKRVTTDLDSIQLSIFSHRFMSIAEQMGRVLQRTSISVNIKERLDFSCALFGPDGGLVSNAPHIPVHLGAMQETVQYQ
;
A
#
# COMPACT_ATOMS: atom_id res chain seq x y z
N MET A 1 -18.63 -10.04 5.13
CA MET A 1 -19.96 -9.38 5.18
C MET A 1 -20.32 -9.00 3.76
N VAL A 2 -21.49 -9.40 3.27
CA VAL A 2 -21.95 -9.14 1.90
C VAL A 2 -23.12 -8.18 1.99
N SER A 3 -22.99 -7.01 1.38
CA SER A 3 -24.12 -6.08 1.21
C SER A 3 -24.92 -6.48 -0.02
N PRO A 4 -26.26 -6.40 0.02
CA PRO A 4 -27.09 -6.80 -1.11
C PRO A 4 -26.88 -5.85 -2.29
N VAL A 5 -27.01 -6.39 -3.51
CA VAL A 5 -27.08 -5.56 -4.72
C VAL A 5 -28.55 -5.29 -5.08
N PRO A 6 -28.87 -4.11 -5.66
CA PRO A 6 -30.20 -3.86 -6.21
C PRO A 6 -30.48 -4.81 -7.37
N GLY A 7 -31.65 -5.45 -7.41
CA GLY A 7 -32.06 -6.28 -8.54
C GLY A 7 -33.31 -7.12 -8.26
N ASP A 8 -34.06 -7.44 -9.33
CA ASP A 8 -35.24 -8.32 -9.34
C ASP A 8 -34.88 -9.72 -9.85
N SER A 9 -33.86 -10.35 -9.27
CA SER A 9 -33.55 -11.73 -9.59
C SER A 9 -34.54 -12.68 -8.89
N PRO A 10 -34.67 -13.94 -9.34
CA PRO A 10 -35.50 -14.94 -8.64
C PRO A 10 -35.02 -15.23 -7.21
N THR A 11 -33.76 -14.89 -6.90
CA THR A 11 -33.12 -15.05 -5.60
C THR A 11 -33.12 -13.75 -4.79
N ALA A 12 -33.68 -12.67 -5.32
CA ALA A 12 -33.78 -11.39 -4.63
C ALA A 12 -34.87 -11.41 -3.55
N CYS A 13 -34.63 -10.71 -2.46
CA CYS A 13 -35.63 -10.44 -1.43
C CYS A 13 -36.03 -8.97 -1.44
N LEU A 14 -36.96 -8.57 -0.56
CA LEU A 14 -37.41 -7.18 -0.40
C LEU A 14 -36.25 -6.19 -0.19
N HIS A 15 -35.14 -6.65 0.39
CA HIS A 15 -33.97 -5.83 0.73
C HIS A 15 -32.79 -6.01 -0.26
N GLY A 16 -33.03 -6.62 -1.42
CA GLY A 16 -32.07 -6.82 -2.50
C GLY A 16 -31.59 -8.27 -2.63
N ASP A 17 -30.63 -8.48 -3.54
CA ASP A 17 -30.10 -9.81 -3.87
C ASP A 17 -28.78 -10.08 -3.14
N PHE A 18 -28.88 -10.81 -2.03
CA PHE A 18 -27.73 -11.26 -1.25
C PHE A 18 -26.98 -12.41 -1.92
N TYR A 19 -27.69 -13.26 -2.68
CA TYR A 19 -27.11 -14.43 -3.32
C TYR A 19 -26.14 -14.01 -4.43
N THR A 20 -26.60 -13.16 -5.35
CA THR A 20 -25.75 -12.64 -6.42
C THR A 20 -24.59 -11.81 -5.86
N ALA A 21 -24.83 -11.00 -4.82
CA ALA A 21 -23.77 -10.26 -4.15
C ALA A 21 -22.72 -11.18 -3.53
N PHE A 22 -23.14 -12.29 -2.91
CA PHE A 22 -22.24 -13.30 -2.35
C PHE A 22 -21.44 -14.00 -3.44
N VAL A 23 -22.08 -14.49 -4.49
CA VAL A 23 -21.42 -15.19 -5.61
C VAL A 23 -20.42 -14.29 -6.32
N ASN A 24 -20.78 -13.03 -6.60
CA ASN A 24 -19.88 -12.06 -7.21
C ASN A 24 -18.68 -11.76 -6.32
N ARG A 25 -18.90 -11.55 -5.02
CA ARG A 25 -17.81 -11.35 -4.07
C ARG A 25 -16.91 -12.57 -3.99
N TYR A 26 -17.49 -13.76 -3.88
CA TYR A 26 -16.77 -15.03 -3.82
C TYR A 26 -15.89 -15.22 -5.06
N LYS A 27 -16.44 -14.96 -6.26
CA LYS A 27 -15.68 -14.99 -7.51
C LYS A 27 -14.55 -13.96 -7.55
N ASN A 28 -14.80 -12.74 -7.07
CA ASN A 28 -13.76 -11.69 -7.01
C ASN A 28 -12.66 -12.03 -6.01
N GLU A 29 -13.01 -12.66 -4.89
CA GLU A 29 -12.09 -12.95 -3.78
C GLU A 29 -11.29 -14.26 -4.01
N PHE A 30 -11.90 -15.26 -4.66
CA PHE A 30 -11.30 -16.59 -4.86
C PHE A 30 -11.04 -16.96 -6.33
N GLY A 31 -11.58 -16.22 -7.30
CA GLY A 31 -11.37 -16.45 -8.74
C GLY A 31 -12.29 -17.50 -9.38
N PHE A 32 -13.12 -18.20 -8.60
CA PHE A 32 -14.04 -19.24 -9.09
C PHE A 32 -15.36 -19.21 -8.30
N THR A 33 -16.34 -20.03 -8.69
CA THR A 33 -17.62 -20.23 -8.00
C THR A 33 -17.88 -21.71 -7.80
N LEU A 34 -18.53 -22.09 -6.71
CA LEU A 34 -18.98 -23.46 -6.46
C LEU A 34 -20.45 -23.57 -6.91
N SER A 35 -20.71 -24.25 -8.03
CA SER A 35 -22.06 -24.38 -8.60
C SER A 35 -22.93 -25.42 -7.89
N ASP A 36 -22.32 -26.46 -7.32
CA ASP A 36 -23.03 -27.65 -6.84
C ASP A 36 -23.09 -27.70 -5.30
N ARG A 37 -23.14 -26.54 -4.66
CA ARG A 37 -23.23 -26.43 -3.20
C ARG A 37 -24.19 -25.34 -2.78
N ASP A 38 -24.99 -25.65 -1.77
CA ASP A 38 -25.89 -24.69 -1.14
C ASP A 38 -25.10 -23.59 -0.43
N VAL A 39 -25.58 -22.34 -0.57
CA VAL A 39 -25.07 -21.20 0.18
C VAL A 39 -25.77 -21.16 1.54
N ILE A 40 -25.01 -21.35 2.62
CA ILE A 40 -25.52 -21.32 3.99
C ILE A 40 -25.28 -19.93 4.59
N VAL A 41 -26.32 -19.35 5.18
CA VAL A 41 -26.22 -18.13 5.97
C VAL A 41 -25.85 -18.52 7.40
N ASP A 42 -24.63 -18.16 7.82
CA ASP A 42 -24.09 -18.47 9.15
C ASP A 42 -24.36 -17.33 10.16
N ASP A 43 -24.08 -16.08 9.78
CA ASP A 43 -24.35 -14.90 10.62
C ASP A 43 -25.07 -13.77 9.86
N ILE A 44 -25.77 -12.92 10.63
CA ILE A 44 -26.34 -11.67 10.14
C ILE A 44 -25.76 -10.54 11.01
N ARG A 45 -25.10 -9.58 10.36
CA ARG A 45 -24.51 -8.41 11.02
C ARG A 45 -25.19 -7.13 10.56
N VAL A 46 -25.65 -6.34 11.52
CA VAL A 46 -26.28 -5.05 11.29
C VAL A 46 -25.33 -3.94 11.73
N ARG A 47 -24.99 -3.02 10.82
CA ARG A 47 -24.22 -1.81 11.13
C ARG A 47 -25.12 -0.59 10.99
N ALA A 48 -25.42 0.06 12.11
CA ALA A 48 -26.06 1.37 12.11
C ALA A 48 -24.98 2.46 12.07
N VAL A 49 -25.16 3.44 11.19
CA VAL A 49 -24.33 4.66 11.14
C VAL A 49 -25.27 5.82 11.42
N ALA A 50 -24.98 6.58 12.46
CA ALA A 50 -25.71 7.79 12.82
C ALA A 50 -24.78 9.00 12.68
N VAL A 51 -25.36 10.15 12.34
CA VAL A 51 -24.61 11.41 12.29
C VAL A 51 -24.58 11.99 13.69
N SER A 52 -23.39 12.15 14.25
CA SER A 52 -23.16 13.01 15.41
C SER A 52 -22.91 14.44 14.89
N GLN A 53 -23.53 15.45 15.53
CA GLN A 53 -23.18 16.84 15.26
C GLN A 53 -21.84 17.17 15.92
N VAL A 54 -20.76 16.64 15.34
CA VAL A 54 -19.41 17.12 15.65
C VAL A 54 -19.27 18.46 14.93
N PRO A 55 -18.93 19.55 15.65
CA PRO A 55 -18.68 20.83 15.01
C PRO A 55 -17.66 20.67 13.88
N GLU A 56 -17.94 21.24 12.71
CA GLU A 56 -16.94 21.29 11.66
C GLU A 56 -15.74 22.09 12.16
N GLU A 57 -14.55 21.53 12.01
CA GLU A 57 -13.31 22.21 12.34
C GLU A 57 -13.17 23.46 11.47
N VAL A 58 -13.05 24.62 12.12
CA VAL A 58 -12.93 25.90 11.44
C VAL A 58 -11.51 26.03 10.90
N ALA A 59 -11.39 26.03 9.57
CA ALA A 59 -10.09 26.21 8.92
C ALA A 59 -9.49 27.59 9.24
N PRO A 60 -8.17 27.68 9.52
CA PRO A 60 -7.49 28.95 9.65
C PRO A 60 -7.58 29.79 8.37
N PRO A 61 -7.34 31.12 8.45
CA PRO A 61 -7.31 31.97 7.27
C PRO A 61 -6.21 31.52 6.29
N SER A 62 -6.55 31.49 5.01
CA SER A 62 -5.62 31.13 3.93
C SER A 62 -4.41 32.08 3.86
N GLY A 63 -3.24 31.51 3.65
CA GLY A 63 -2.00 32.20 3.32
C GLY A 63 -1.69 32.20 1.82
N LYS A 64 -2.65 31.86 0.95
CA LYS A 64 -2.45 31.78 -0.49
C LYS A 64 -1.89 33.09 -1.05
N GLY A 65 -0.83 32.98 -1.84
CA GLY A 65 -0.12 34.13 -2.41
C GLY A 65 0.83 34.86 -1.44
N ILE A 66 0.81 34.52 -0.14
CA ILE A 66 1.77 35.02 0.85
C ILE A 66 2.96 34.07 0.88
N LYS A 67 4.14 34.56 0.54
CA LYS A 67 5.38 33.76 0.64
C LYS A 67 5.69 33.48 2.12
N PRO A 68 5.94 32.21 2.50
CA PRO A 68 6.34 31.89 3.87
C PRO A 68 7.70 32.52 4.18
N VAL A 69 7.82 33.10 5.37
CA VAL A 69 9.05 33.75 5.83
C VAL A 69 9.88 32.73 6.62
N PRO A 70 11.14 32.46 6.22
CA PRO A 70 11.99 31.57 6.98
C PRO A 70 12.45 32.24 8.28
N GLU A 71 12.54 31.46 9.36
CA GLU A 71 13.08 31.88 10.65
C GLU A 71 14.59 32.08 10.55
N LYS A 72 15.26 31.17 9.85
CA LYS A 72 16.71 31.18 9.63
C LYS A 72 17.05 30.31 8.41
N THR A 73 18.27 30.46 7.92
CA THR A 73 18.84 29.59 6.88
C THR A 73 20.10 28.94 7.43
N THR A 74 20.29 27.65 7.15
CA THR A 74 21.49 26.90 7.57
C THR A 74 22.03 26.04 6.43
N LYS A 75 23.30 25.64 6.50
CA LYS A 75 23.88 24.66 5.56
C LYS A 75 23.49 23.24 5.98
N VAL A 76 22.86 22.49 5.08
CA VAL A 76 22.52 21.07 5.25
C VAL A 76 23.19 20.28 4.13
N TYR A 77 23.70 19.09 4.44
CA TYR A 77 24.33 18.21 3.46
C TYR A 77 23.31 17.27 2.83
N PHE A 78 23.24 17.26 1.49
CA PHE A 78 22.46 16.32 0.68
C PHE A 78 23.38 15.53 -0.26
N GLU A 79 22.85 14.61 -1.08
CA GLU A 79 23.64 13.79 -2.03
C GLU A 79 24.54 14.65 -2.95
N GLY A 80 24.13 15.87 -3.30
CA GLY A 80 24.90 16.83 -4.09
C GLY A 80 25.81 17.79 -3.31
N GLY A 81 25.97 17.63 -1.99
CA GLY A 81 26.78 18.48 -1.13
C GLY A 81 25.98 19.45 -0.23
N TYR A 82 26.68 20.41 0.37
CA TYR A 82 26.06 21.39 1.27
C TYR A 82 25.22 22.41 0.50
N GLN A 83 23.94 22.54 0.87
CA GLN A 83 22.99 23.49 0.30
C GLN A 83 22.40 24.41 1.37
N ASP A 84 22.11 25.66 1.01
CA ASP A 84 21.40 26.59 1.89
C ASP A 84 19.94 26.15 2.03
N THR A 85 19.55 25.86 3.27
CA THR A 85 18.26 25.27 3.61
C THR A 85 17.49 26.20 4.53
N ALA A 86 16.33 26.66 4.07
CA ALA A 86 15.45 27.54 4.82
C ALA A 86 14.73 26.77 5.94
N ILE A 87 14.67 27.37 7.13
CA ILE A 87 14.01 26.78 8.30
C ILE A 87 12.74 27.55 8.59
N TYR A 88 11.60 26.86 8.60
CA TYR A 88 10.28 27.40 8.88
C TYR A 88 9.77 26.86 10.22
N GLN A 89 8.98 27.66 10.93
CA GLN A 89 8.21 27.20 12.09
C GLN A 89 6.80 26.90 11.64
N LEU A 90 6.30 25.69 11.90
CA LEU A 90 4.96 25.27 11.47
C LEU A 90 3.87 26.21 11.97
N GLU A 91 3.99 26.70 13.21
CA GLU A 91 3.08 27.66 13.84
C GLU A 91 2.96 29.01 13.08
N LYS A 92 3.98 29.38 12.28
CA LYS A 92 3.99 30.62 11.50
C LYS A 92 3.49 30.43 10.06
N LEU A 93 3.26 29.19 9.65
CA LEU A 93 2.74 28.86 8.34
C LEU A 93 1.20 28.91 8.34
N ARG A 94 0.64 29.18 7.17
CA ARG A 94 -0.81 29.29 6.96
C ARG A 94 -1.28 28.31 5.89
N PRO A 95 -2.55 27.88 5.92
CA PRO A 95 -3.14 27.05 4.88
C PRO A 95 -2.87 27.56 3.47
N GLU A 96 -2.68 26.63 2.52
CA GLU A 96 -2.40 26.87 1.10
C GLU A 96 -1.03 27.54 0.80
N GLN A 97 -0.13 27.64 1.78
CA GLN A 97 1.26 28.01 1.51
C GLN A 97 2.06 26.84 0.95
N GLN A 98 3.00 27.17 0.07
CA GLN A 98 3.90 26.23 -0.56
C GLN A 98 5.34 26.50 -0.13
N ILE A 99 6.05 25.43 0.20
CA ILE A 99 7.46 25.44 0.56
C ILE A 99 8.16 24.49 -0.40
N PHE A 100 9.13 25.01 -1.14
CA PHE A 100 9.97 24.24 -2.04
C PHE A 100 11.24 23.83 -1.32
N GLY A 101 11.65 22.57 -1.47
CA GLY A 101 12.90 22.08 -0.91
C GLY A 101 14.14 22.66 -1.63
N PRO A 102 15.32 22.67 -0.98
CA PRO A 102 15.59 22.15 0.36
C PRO A 102 15.06 23.08 1.48
N ALA A 103 14.26 22.54 2.39
CA ALA A 103 13.73 23.27 3.54
C ALA A 103 13.56 22.36 4.76
N ILE A 104 13.56 22.94 5.95
CA ILE A 104 13.19 22.26 7.21
C ILE A 104 11.98 22.95 7.79
N ILE A 105 10.95 22.19 8.13
CA ILE A 105 9.78 22.67 8.85
C ILE A 105 9.89 22.11 10.27
N MET A 106 10.03 23.00 11.25
CA MET A 106 10.09 22.64 12.67
C MET A 106 8.72 22.83 13.30
N ASP A 107 8.33 21.84 14.06
CA ASP A 107 7.18 21.85 14.95
C ASP A 107 7.67 21.55 16.38
N SER A 108 6.83 21.81 17.37
CA SER A 108 7.09 21.54 18.78
C SER A 108 7.42 20.07 19.06
N LEU A 109 6.88 19.13 18.27
CA LEU A 109 7.05 17.68 18.45
C LEU A 109 7.81 16.99 17.31
N SER A 110 8.09 17.68 16.21
CA SER A 110 8.68 17.05 15.03
C SER A 110 9.55 18.01 14.21
N THR A 111 10.47 17.45 13.43
CA THR A 111 11.28 18.20 12.47
C THR A 111 11.18 17.50 11.13
N ILE A 112 10.64 18.20 10.15
CA ILE A 112 10.29 17.66 8.84
C ILE A 112 11.27 18.24 7.82
N LEU A 113 12.05 17.37 7.19
CA LEU A 113 12.95 17.75 6.10
C LEU A 113 12.21 17.64 4.76
N ILE A 114 12.18 18.74 4.01
CA ILE A 114 11.73 18.78 2.63
C ILE A 114 12.98 18.74 1.76
N GLU A 115 13.23 17.59 1.16
CA GLU A 115 14.40 17.35 0.32
C GLU A 115 14.38 18.20 -0.97
N PRO A 116 15.54 18.39 -1.62
CA PRO A 116 15.58 18.92 -2.98
C PRO A 116 14.61 18.17 -3.92
N ASP A 117 14.02 18.88 -4.89
CA ASP A 117 12.97 18.36 -5.79
C ASP A 117 11.64 18.02 -5.12
N CYS A 118 11.50 18.17 -3.80
CA CYS A 118 10.22 18.01 -3.10
C CYS A 118 9.52 19.35 -2.86
N ARG A 119 8.20 19.30 -2.69
CA ARG A 119 7.35 20.44 -2.31
C ARG A 119 6.46 20.07 -1.14
N ALA A 120 6.44 20.90 -0.11
CA ALA A 120 5.45 20.85 0.96
C ALA A 120 4.32 21.86 0.70
N ASP A 121 3.09 21.40 0.83
CA ASP A 121 1.87 22.20 0.78
C ASP A 121 1.17 22.12 2.15
N ILE A 122 0.87 23.27 2.77
CA ILE A 122 0.07 23.31 4.00
C ILE A 122 -1.40 23.13 3.63
N THR A 123 -2.04 22.08 4.13
CA THR A 123 -3.45 21.76 3.82
C THR A 123 -4.38 22.77 4.47
N LYS A 124 -5.68 22.68 4.14
CA LYS A 124 -6.74 23.53 4.71
C LYS A 124 -6.76 23.50 6.24
N TYR A 125 -6.37 22.39 6.85
CA TYR A 125 -6.44 22.16 8.29
C TYR A 125 -5.07 22.24 8.98
N GLY A 126 -4.01 22.61 8.24
CA GLY A 126 -2.66 22.76 8.78
C GLY A 126 -1.77 21.52 8.69
N ASP A 127 -2.27 20.41 8.12
CA ASP A 127 -1.41 19.26 7.81
C ASP A 127 -0.38 19.63 6.75
N ILE A 128 0.70 18.86 6.69
CA ILE A 128 1.74 19.02 5.67
C ILE A 128 1.58 17.91 4.63
N ARG A 129 1.26 18.29 3.40
CA ARG A 129 1.29 17.39 2.24
C ARG A 129 2.62 17.54 1.53
N ILE A 130 3.41 16.47 1.48
CA ILE A 130 4.68 16.46 0.76
C ILE A 130 4.46 15.79 -0.60
N THR A 131 4.71 16.55 -1.66
CA THR A 131 4.82 16.05 -3.02
C THR A 131 6.29 15.76 -3.29
N VAL A 132 6.64 14.48 -3.42
CA VAL A 132 7.98 14.05 -3.80
C VAL A 132 8.13 14.27 -5.31
N GLY A 133 9.18 14.99 -5.71
CA GLY A 133 9.51 15.15 -7.12
C GLY A 133 9.79 13.81 -7.78
N THR A 134 9.71 13.74 -9.11
CA THR A 134 9.99 12.49 -9.83
C THR A 134 11.46 12.07 -9.71
N GLY A 135 12.34 12.97 -9.24
CA GLY A 135 13.77 12.79 -9.36
C GLY A 135 14.19 12.63 -10.82
N GLN A 136 15.47 12.37 -11.05
CA GLN A 136 15.87 11.75 -12.31
C GLN A 136 15.70 10.24 -12.15
N PRO A 137 14.97 9.55 -13.05
CA PRO A 137 14.89 8.10 -13.00
C PRO A 137 16.30 7.53 -13.16
N LYS A 138 16.86 6.98 -12.07
CA LYS A 138 18.10 6.21 -12.15
C LYS A 138 17.83 5.02 -13.06
N ARG A 139 18.62 4.89 -14.14
CA ARG A 139 18.52 3.76 -15.05
C ARG A 139 18.86 2.50 -14.25
N VAL A 140 17.99 1.49 -14.30
CA VAL A 140 18.29 0.19 -13.71
C VAL A 140 19.47 -0.40 -14.47
N THR A 141 20.57 -0.66 -13.76
CA THR A 141 21.76 -1.32 -14.30
C THR A 141 21.96 -2.65 -13.57
N THR A 142 22.92 -3.44 -14.03
CA THR A 142 23.37 -4.65 -13.35
C THR A 142 24.42 -4.37 -12.27
N ASP A 143 24.72 -3.10 -12.02
CA ASP A 143 25.65 -2.71 -10.96
C ASP A 143 25.00 -2.96 -9.60
N LEU A 144 25.82 -3.32 -8.62
CA LEU A 144 25.35 -3.67 -7.29
C LEU A 144 24.93 -2.42 -6.51
N ASP A 145 23.67 -2.03 -6.65
CA ASP A 145 23.00 -1.01 -5.83
C ASP A 145 22.20 -1.71 -4.72
N SER A 146 22.60 -1.47 -3.47
CA SER A 146 21.98 -2.09 -2.29
C SER A 146 20.49 -1.73 -2.13
N ILE A 147 20.09 -0.53 -2.56
CA ILE A 147 18.69 -0.08 -2.51
C ILE A 147 17.88 -0.84 -3.56
N GLN A 148 18.35 -0.90 -4.80
CA GLN A 148 17.66 -1.63 -5.86
C GLN A 148 17.59 -3.13 -5.55
N LEU A 149 18.68 -3.74 -5.09
CA LEU A 149 18.71 -5.14 -4.70
C LEU A 149 17.68 -5.44 -3.61
N SER A 150 17.59 -4.58 -2.60
CA SER A 150 16.58 -4.71 -1.53
C SER A 150 15.15 -4.58 -2.10
N ILE A 151 14.88 -3.57 -2.93
CA ILE A 151 13.58 -3.37 -3.56
C ILE A 151 13.17 -4.61 -4.37
N PHE A 152 14.05 -5.13 -5.23
CA PHE A 152 13.76 -6.30 -6.05
C PHE A 152 13.58 -7.56 -5.20
N SER A 153 14.45 -7.80 -4.22
CA SER A 153 14.34 -8.93 -3.30
C SER A 153 12.99 -8.95 -2.58
N HIS A 154 12.59 -7.82 -1.97
CA HIS A 154 11.29 -7.72 -1.29
C HIS A 154 10.11 -7.82 -2.25
N ARG A 155 10.22 -7.30 -3.49
CA ARG A 155 9.16 -7.43 -4.50
C ARG A 155 8.97 -8.88 -4.93
N PHE A 156 10.04 -9.61 -5.23
CA PHE A 156 9.95 -11.03 -5.61
C PHE A 156 9.45 -11.89 -4.46
N MET A 157 9.98 -11.67 -3.25
CA MET A 157 9.49 -12.33 -2.05
C MET A 157 7.99 -12.10 -1.84
N SER A 158 7.52 -10.86 -1.96
CA SER A 158 6.10 -10.51 -1.85
C SER A 158 5.26 -11.26 -2.88
N ILE A 159 5.71 -11.39 -4.13
CA ILE A 159 5.00 -12.17 -5.16
C ILE A 159 4.88 -13.64 -4.74
N ALA A 160 5.97 -14.27 -4.33
CA ALA A 160 5.95 -15.67 -3.88
C ALA A 160 5.01 -15.88 -2.68
N GLU A 161 5.02 -14.96 -1.70
CA GLU A 161 4.07 -14.99 -0.59
C GLU A 161 2.62 -14.79 -1.02
N GLN A 162 2.34 -13.86 -1.94
CA GLN A 162 0.98 -13.64 -2.44
C GLN A 162 0.46 -14.87 -3.17
N MET A 163 1.29 -15.53 -3.98
CA MET A 163 0.94 -16.82 -4.60
C MET A 163 0.53 -17.84 -3.53
N GLY A 164 1.31 -17.96 -2.45
CA GLY A 164 1.01 -18.88 -1.37
C GLY A 164 -0.28 -18.54 -0.61
N ARG A 165 -0.50 -17.26 -0.29
CA ARG A 165 -1.74 -16.79 0.35
C ARG A 165 -2.97 -17.06 -0.52
N VAL A 166 -2.86 -16.87 -1.84
CA VAL A 166 -3.95 -17.15 -2.77
C VAL A 166 -4.26 -18.65 -2.77
N LEU A 167 -3.25 -19.52 -2.93
CA LEU A 167 -3.44 -20.98 -2.89
C LEU A 167 -4.05 -21.47 -1.57
N GLN A 168 -3.57 -20.96 -0.44
CA GLN A 168 -4.12 -21.31 0.86
C GLN A 168 -5.60 -20.92 0.98
N ARG A 169 -5.96 -19.71 0.52
CA ARG A 169 -7.33 -19.18 0.60
C ARG A 169 -8.31 -19.89 -0.33
N THR A 170 -7.87 -20.28 -1.52
CA THR A 170 -8.72 -20.91 -2.55
C THR A 170 -8.83 -22.43 -2.41
N SER A 171 -7.89 -23.06 -1.69
CA SER A 171 -7.88 -24.50 -1.53
C SER A 171 -9.00 -25.02 -0.64
N ILE A 172 -9.62 -26.11 -1.07
CA ILE A 172 -10.57 -26.92 -0.28
C ILE A 172 -9.82 -28.03 0.48
N SER A 173 -8.60 -28.39 0.05
CA SER A 173 -7.78 -29.41 0.71
C SER A 173 -7.27 -28.91 2.05
N VAL A 174 -7.58 -29.64 3.12
CA VAL A 174 -7.07 -29.38 4.48
C VAL A 174 -5.54 -29.42 4.54
N ASN A 175 -4.89 -30.22 3.68
CA ASN A 175 -3.43 -30.27 3.62
C ASN A 175 -2.84 -28.94 3.14
N ILE A 176 -3.47 -28.29 2.15
CA ILE A 176 -2.99 -27.00 1.64
C ILE A 176 -3.49 -25.85 2.52
N LYS A 177 -4.75 -25.88 2.97
CA LYS A 177 -5.40 -24.77 3.68
C LYS A 177 -4.92 -24.62 5.12
N GLU A 178 -4.81 -25.73 5.83
CA GLU A 178 -4.52 -25.76 7.27
C GLU A 178 -3.09 -26.27 7.57
N ARG A 179 -2.64 -27.31 6.86
CA ARG A 179 -1.28 -27.85 7.07
C ARG A 179 -0.19 -27.13 6.26
N LEU A 180 -0.58 -26.22 5.36
CA LEU A 180 0.32 -25.46 4.48
C LEU A 180 1.27 -26.35 3.66
N ASP A 181 0.75 -27.50 3.21
CA ASP A 181 1.50 -28.49 2.42
C ASP A 181 1.62 -28.11 0.95
N PHE A 182 2.33 -27.01 0.70
CA PHE A 182 2.63 -26.49 -0.62
C PHE A 182 3.85 -25.56 -0.57
N SER A 183 4.40 -25.22 -1.74
CA SER A 183 5.48 -24.24 -1.84
C SER A 183 5.34 -23.43 -3.12
N CYS A 184 5.58 -22.12 -3.00
CA CYS A 184 5.58 -21.18 -4.11
C CYS A 184 6.99 -20.61 -4.26
N ALA A 185 7.52 -20.63 -5.47
CA ALA A 185 8.84 -20.11 -5.77
C ALA A 185 8.83 -19.41 -7.13
N LEU A 186 9.70 -18.40 -7.26
CA LEU A 186 10.03 -17.75 -8.52
C LEU A 186 11.42 -18.20 -8.95
N PHE A 187 11.55 -18.54 -10.23
CA PHE A 187 12.78 -19.00 -10.84
C PHE A 187 13.22 -18.04 -11.95
N GLY A 188 14.53 -17.89 -12.10
CA GLY A 188 15.13 -17.17 -13.21
C GLY A 188 15.07 -17.99 -14.51
N PRO A 189 15.44 -17.38 -15.66
CA PRO A 189 15.49 -18.08 -16.95
C PRO A 189 16.47 -19.26 -17.00
N ASP A 190 17.43 -19.30 -16.08
CA ASP A 190 18.41 -20.36 -15.89
C ASP A 190 17.93 -21.45 -14.90
N GLY A 191 16.69 -21.36 -14.43
CA GLY A 191 16.13 -22.25 -13.41
C GLY A 191 16.67 -21.98 -11.99
N GLY A 192 17.46 -20.91 -11.77
CA GLY A 192 17.94 -20.52 -10.46
C GLY A 192 16.81 -20.00 -9.56
N LEU A 193 16.81 -20.37 -8.28
CA LEU A 193 15.81 -19.90 -7.32
C LEU A 193 16.00 -18.41 -7.01
N VAL A 194 14.99 -17.59 -7.28
CA VAL A 194 14.99 -16.13 -7.04
C VAL A 194 14.35 -15.77 -5.70
N SER A 195 13.20 -16.38 -5.38
CA SER A 195 12.48 -16.14 -4.12
C SER A 195 11.49 -17.27 -3.82
N ASN A 196 11.16 -17.50 -2.56
CA ASN A 196 10.23 -18.56 -2.14
C ASN A 196 9.35 -18.14 -0.95
N ALA A 197 8.13 -18.66 -0.89
CA ALA A 197 7.25 -18.51 0.28
C ALA A 197 7.68 -19.47 1.43
N PRO A 198 7.61 -19.03 2.70
CA PRO A 198 8.12 -19.79 3.84
C PRO A 198 7.04 -20.73 4.42
N HIS A 199 6.81 -21.89 3.80
CA HIS A 199 5.80 -22.84 4.33
C HIS A 199 6.31 -24.26 4.54
N ILE A 200 7.17 -24.81 3.66
CA ILE A 200 7.83 -26.11 3.87
C ILE A 200 9.28 -26.09 3.36
N PRO A 201 10.30 -26.24 4.24
CA PRO A 201 11.71 -26.17 3.85
C PRO A 201 12.18 -27.34 2.97
N VAL A 202 11.47 -28.47 2.98
CA VAL A 202 11.86 -29.71 2.27
C VAL A 202 11.74 -29.58 0.74
N HIS A 203 10.79 -28.78 0.23
CA HIS A 203 10.55 -28.68 -1.21
C HIS A 203 11.60 -27.84 -1.95
N LEU A 204 12.36 -27.01 -1.24
CA LEU A 204 13.26 -26.02 -1.84
C LEU A 204 14.41 -26.62 -2.66
N GLY A 205 15.03 -27.69 -2.16
CA GLY A 205 16.15 -28.33 -2.88
C GLY A 205 15.72 -29.07 -4.14
N ALA A 206 14.58 -29.77 -4.09
CA ALA A 206 14.10 -30.58 -5.21
C ALA A 206 13.45 -29.74 -6.33
N MET A 207 12.80 -28.62 -5.97
CA MET A 207 12.11 -27.77 -6.95
C MET A 207 13.10 -27.12 -7.94
N GLN A 208 14.25 -26.66 -7.47
CA GLN A 208 15.24 -26.01 -8.34
C GLN A 208 15.82 -26.97 -9.39
N GLU A 209 16.26 -28.16 -8.96
CA GLU A 209 16.80 -29.20 -9.85
C GLU A 209 15.76 -29.63 -10.90
N THR A 210 14.48 -29.73 -10.51
CA THR A 210 13.40 -30.11 -11.43
C THR A 210 13.18 -29.05 -12.51
N VAL A 211 13.27 -27.76 -12.16
CA VAL A 211 13.09 -26.66 -13.11
C VAL A 211 14.31 -26.53 -14.03
N GLN A 212 15.52 -26.72 -13.52
CA GLN A 212 16.75 -26.71 -14.33
C GLN A 212 16.82 -27.86 -15.34
N TYR A 213 16.15 -28.98 -15.07
CA TYR A 213 16.11 -30.15 -15.95
C TYR A 213 15.12 -30.01 -17.12
N GLN A 214 14.16 -29.07 -17.07
CA GLN A 214 13.17 -28.83 -18.13
C GLN A 214 13.74 -28.02 -19.29
#